data_AF-A0A0G0Q596-F1
#
_entry.id   AF-A0A0G0Q596-F1
#
_cell.length_a   1.000
_cell.length_b   1.000
_cell.length_c   1.000
_cell.angle_alpha   90.00
_cell.angle_beta   90.00
_cell.angle_gamma   90.00
#
_symmetry.space_group_name_H-M   'P 1'
#
loop_
_entity.id
_entity.type
_entity.pdbx_description
1 polymer ?
#
loop_
_entity_poly.entity_id
_entity_poly.type
_entity_poly.pdbx_seq_one_letter_code
_entity_poly.pdbx_strand_id
1 'polypeptide(L)' 'MILLIYGNHFLKSAKKLPKNIQEKLKIQLDALSQNTFYPLPHTKPLAHQLVGLYSFRITRD' A
#
# COMPACT_ATOMS: atom_id res chain seq x y z
N MET A 1 7.92 -7.16 -12.65
CA MET A 1 7.94 -5.71 -12.38
C MET A 1 6.61 -5.14 -12.81
N ILE A 2 5.90 -4.45 -11.92
CA ILE A 2 4.60 -3.82 -12.21
C ILE A 2 4.68 -2.31 -12.10
N LEU A 3 3.86 -1.60 -12.87
CA LEU A 3 3.74 -0.14 -12.78
C LEU A 3 2.77 0.22 -11.66
N LEU A 4 3.22 1.02 -10.69
CA LEU A 4 2.35 1.56 -9.64
C LEU A 4 1.79 2.92 -10.08
N ILE A 5 0.48 3.06 -10.05
CA ILE A 5 -0.23 4.30 -10.38
C ILE A 5 -0.87 4.85 -9.10
N TYR A 6 -0.56 6.10 -8.77
CA TYR A 6 -1.06 6.75 -7.56
C TYR A 6 -2.07 7.85 -7.89
N GLY A 7 -3.23 7.79 -7.25
CA GLY A 7 -4.24 8.85 -7.37
C GLY A 7 -3.92 10.07 -6.50
N ASN A 8 -4.50 11.22 -6.86
CA ASN A 8 -4.31 12.48 -6.11
C ASN A 8 -4.74 12.38 -4.64
N HIS A 9 -5.82 11.65 -4.34
CA HIS A 9 -6.27 11.43 -2.97
C HIS A 9 -5.25 10.63 -2.16
N PHE A 10 -4.66 9.60 -2.74
CA PHE A 10 -3.59 8.81 -2.12
C PHE A 10 -2.38 9.69 -1.80
N LEU A 11 -1.90 10.48 -2.75
CA LEU A 11 -0.75 11.37 -2.54
C LEU A 11 -1.00 12.40 -1.44
N LYS A 12 -2.20 12.99 -1.38
CA LYS A 12 -2.59 13.93 -0.33
C LYS A 12 -2.64 13.27 1.05
N SER A 13 -3.18 12.05 1.14
CA SER A 13 -3.25 11.30 2.39
C SER A 13 -1.88 10.81 2.86
N ALA A 14 -1.05 10.30 1.96
CA ALA A 14 0.30 9.84 2.26
C ALA A 14 1.17 10.96 2.84
N LYS A 15 1.07 12.18 2.31
CA LYS A 15 1.79 13.36 2.81
C LYS A 15 1.42 13.75 4.25
N LYS A 16 0.23 13.36 4.74
CA LYS A 16 -0.23 13.65 6.10
C LYS A 16 0.28 12.64 7.13
N LEU A 17 0.84 11.51 6.70
CA LEU A 17 1.38 10.50 7.61
C LEU A 17 2.65 11.02 8.30
N PRO A 18 2.94 10.61 9.54
CA PRO A 18 4.25 10.80 10.17
C PRO A 18 5.40 10.29 9.29
N LYS A 19 6.57 10.97 9.32
CA LYS A 19 7.72 10.62 8.47
C LYS A 19 8.14 9.15 8.55
N ASN A 20 8.20 8.62 9.78
CA ASN A 20 8.52 7.21 10.03
C ASN A 20 7.51 6.23 9.40
N ILE A 21 6.24 6.62 9.26
CA ILE A 21 5.21 5.82 8.58
C ILE A 21 5.34 5.97 7.06
N GLN A 22 5.65 7.17 6.54
CA GLN A 22 5.92 7.37 5.12
C GLN A 22 7.08 6.51 4.62
N GLU A 23 8.16 6.40 5.39
CA GLU A 23 9.31 5.56 5.07
C GLU A 23 8.93 4.08 4.99
N LYS A 24 8.12 3.59 5.95
CA LYS A 24 7.59 2.21 5.91
C LYS A 24 6.70 1.97 4.70
N LEU A 25 5.82 2.92 4.38
CA LEU A 25 4.97 2.87 3.20
C LEU A 25 5.82 2.78 1.92
N LYS A 26 6.88 3.58 1.81
CA LYS A 26 7.80 3.52 0.67
C LYS A 26 8.40 2.13 0.50
N ILE A 27 8.94 1.53 1.57
CA ILE A 27 9.52 0.18 1.53
C ILE A 27 8.51 -0.85 1.02
N GLN A 28 7.25 -0.77 1.48
CA GLN A 28 6.20 -1.69 1.05
C GLN A 28 5.80 -1.49 -0.42
N LEU A 29 5.71 -0.24 -0.89
CA LEU A 29 5.43 0.06 -2.30
C LEU A 29 6.57 -0.39 -3.21
N ASP A 30 7.82 -0.18 -2.80
CA ASP A 30 9.00 -0.66 -3.53
C ASP A 30 8.94 -2.19 -3.63
N ALA A 31 8.66 -2.90 -2.53
CA ALA A 31 8.49 -4.35 -2.53
C ALA A 31 7.34 -4.82 -3.46
N LEU A 32 6.19 -4.13 -3.43
CA LEU A 32 5.05 -4.43 -4.30
C LEU A 32 5.38 -4.24 -5.79
N SER A 33 6.18 -3.22 -6.14
CA SER A 33 6.59 -2.96 -7.53
C SER A 33 7.49 -4.08 -8.10
N GLN A 34 8.30 -4.68 -7.23
CA GLN A 34 9.19 -5.79 -7.57
C GLN A 34 8.43 -7.10 -7.66
N ASN A 35 7.58 -7.39 -6.66
CA ASN A 35 6.77 -8.60 -6.61
C ASN A 35 5.40 -8.33 -5.98
N THR A 36 4.36 -8.42 -6.81
CA THR A 36 2.97 -8.12 -6.46
C THR A 36 2.37 -9.07 -5.43
N PHE A 37 2.93 -10.28 -5.29
CA PHE A 37 2.48 -11.31 -4.35
C PHE A 37 3.47 -11.55 -3.21
N TYR A 38 4.34 -10.58 -2.92
CA TYR A 38 5.28 -10.71 -1.80
C TYR A 38 4.52 -10.85 -0.46
N PRO A 39 4.94 -11.73 0.47
CA PRO A 39 4.18 -11.98 1.71
C PRO A 39 4.20 -10.83 2.75
N LEU A 40 5.05 -9.82 2.56
CA LEU A 40 5.27 -8.71 3.52
C LEU A 40 4.03 -7.81 3.72
N PRO A 41 3.41 -7.28 2.65
CA PRO A 41 2.10 -6.68 2.80
C PRO A 41 1.14 -7.84 3.10
N HIS A 42 0.68 -7.96 4.33
CA HIS A 42 -0.39 -8.87 4.74
C HIS A 42 -1.68 -8.52 3.98
N THR A 43 -1.71 -8.86 2.69
CA THR A 43 -2.74 -8.43 1.75
C THR A 43 -4.02 -9.17 2.08
N LYS A 44 -5.09 -8.42 2.28
CA LYS A 44 -6.43 -8.97 2.48
C LYS A 44 -7.34 -8.48 1.36
N PRO A 45 -8.04 -9.39 0.67
CA PRO A 45 -9.07 -8.98 -0.27
C PRO A 45 -10.15 -8.21 0.49
N LEU A 46 -10.66 -7.14 -0.12
CA LEU A 46 -11.77 -6.36 0.42
C LEU A 46 -13.10 -6.94 -0.09
N ALA A 47 -14.15 -6.80 0.73
CA ALA A 47 -15.46 -7.36 0.47
C ALA A 47 -16.49 -6.30 0.02
N HIS A 48 -17.67 -6.76 -0.41
CA HIS A 48 -18.82 -5.92 -0.77
C HIS A 48 -18.53 -4.95 -1.92
N GLN A 49 -18.69 -3.64 -1.70
CA GLN A 49 -18.50 -2.59 -2.70
C GLN A 49 -17.04 -2.42 -3.13
N LEU A 50 -16.10 -3.09 -2.44
CA LEU A 50 -14.67 -3.00 -2.66
C LEU A 50 -14.07 -4.29 -3.25
N VAL A 51 -14.90 -5.18 -3.80
CA VAL A 51 -14.44 -6.40 -4.48
C VAL A 51 -13.46 -6.05 -5.61
N GLY A 52 -12.37 -6.82 -5.70
CA GLY A 52 -11.27 -6.57 -6.63
C GLY A 52 -10.18 -5.64 -6.09
N LEU A 53 -10.40 -5.04 -4.91
CA LEU A 53 -9.39 -4.25 -4.20
C LEU A 53 -8.74 -5.07 -3.07
N TYR A 54 -7.47 -4.77 -2.80
CA TYR A 54 -6.71 -5.37 -1.71
C TYR A 54 -6.27 -4.29 -0.74
N SER A 55 -6.21 -4.65 0.54
CA SER A 55 -5.67 -3.82 1.61
C SER A 55 -4.40 -4.43 2.16
N PHE A 56 -3.45 -3.61 2.59
CA PHE A 56 -2.26 -4.06 3.31
C PHE A 56 -1.96 -3.10 4.46
N ARG A 57 -1.26 -3.61 5.48
CA ARG A 57 -0.92 -2.85 6.69
C ARG A 57 0.45 -2.19 6.55
N ILE A 58 0.54 -0.90 6.87
CA ILE A 58 1.82 -0.16 6.94
C ILE A 58 2.48 -0.33 8.32
N THR A 59 1.65 -0.42 9.38
CA THR A 59 2.04 -0.59 10.77
C THR A 59 1.18 -1.66 11.46
N ARG A 60 1.54 -2.05 12.69
CA ARG A 60 0.91 -3.17 13.41
C ARG A 60 -0.28 -2.77 14.31
N ASP A 61 -0.53 -1.48 14.49
CA ASP A 61 -1.71 -0.95 15.21
C ASP A 61 -2.95 -0.88 14.30
#